data_AF-A0A1T5AK27-F1
#
_entry.id   AF-A0A1T5AK27-F1
#
_cell.length_a   1.000
_cell.length_b   1.000
_cell.length_c   1.000
_cell.angle_alpha   90.00
_cell.angle_beta   90.00
_cell.angle_gamma   90.00
#
_symmetry.space_group_name_H-M   'P 1'
#
loop_
_entity.id
_entity.type
_entity.pdbx_description
1 polymer ?
#
loop_
_entity_poly.entity_id
_entity_poly.type
_entity_poly.pdbx_seq_one_letter_code
_entity_poly.pdbx_strand_id
1 'polypeptide(L)'
;MYVQSIFDFFVPMNITFNTAALLFPAISLIMLAYTNRFLALAALVRSLHAKYLEHNKSGVLHGQIQNLRYRLKLIKQMQAMGVLSFVACIVCMYCIYIENNYFSELTFALSLLFFAISLIISLLEIQVSNKALELELSDMEEGDDRSLVDYIKKKFDKKKSGPQSEGH
;
A
#
# COMPACT_ATOMS: atom_id res chain seq x y z
N MET A 1 1.79 -24.32 39.22
CA MET A 1 1.89 -25.33 38.14
C MET A 1 1.40 -24.79 36.79
N TYR A 2 0.35 -23.94 36.71
CA TYR A 2 -0.07 -23.33 35.43
C TYR A 2 0.84 -22.21 34.90
N VAL A 3 1.55 -21.49 35.77
CA VAL A 3 2.45 -20.39 35.34
C VAL A 3 3.70 -20.91 34.62
N GLN A 4 4.18 -22.11 35.00
CA GLN A 4 5.31 -22.76 34.32
C GLN A 4 4.95 -23.19 32.89
N SER A 5 3.70 -23.60 32.66
CA SER A 5 3.26 -24.15 31.38
C SER A 5 3.10 -23.10 30.27
N ILE A 6 2.86 -21.82 30.62
CA ILE A 6 2.93 -20.70 29.66
C ILE A 6 4.39 -20.38 29.32
N PHE A 7 5.31 -20.58 30.27
CA PHE A 7 6.74 -20.42 30.03
C PHE A 7 7.33 -21.57 29.20
N ASP A 8 6.84 -22.81 29.35
CA ASP A 8 7.25 -23.96 28.54
C ASP A 8 6.72 -23.92 27.08
N PHE A 9 5.69 -23.11 26.79
CA PHE A 9 5.30 -22.76 25.40
C PHE A 9 6.33 -21.83 24.76
N PHE A 10 7.07 -21.07 25.56
CA PHE A 10 8.29 -20.36 25.16
C PHE A 10 9.46 -21.36 25.18
N VAL A 11 9.38 -22.38 24.31
CA VAL A 11 10.46 -23.34 24.13
C VAL A 11 11.76 -22.55 23.92
N PRO A 12 12.84 -22.78 24.70
CA PRO A 12 14.13 -22.16 24.47
C PRO A 12 14.66 -22.67 23.14
N MET A 13 14.31 -21.97 22.08
CA MET A 13 14.84 -22.24 20.76
C MET A 13 16.28 -21.74 20.80
N ASN A 14 17.23 -22.65 20.65
CA ASN A 14 18.63 -22.27 20.46
C ASN A 14 18.74 -21.47 19.15
N ILE A 15 18.58 -20.14 19.24
CA ILE A 15 18.74 -19.24 18.11
C ILE A 15 20.22 -19.14 17.82
N THR A 16 20.59 -19.62 16.64
CA THR A 16 21.96 -19.46 16.12
C THR A 16 22.05 -18.19 15.26
N PHE A 17 23.28 -17.74 15.01
CA PHE A 17 23.53 -16.69 14.01
C PHE A 17 22.89 -17.01 12.67
N ASN A 18 22.90 -18.29 12.23
CA ASN A 18 22.31 -18.69 10.96
C ASN A 18 20.79 -18.49 10.92
N THR A 19 20.10 -18.79 12.03
CA THR A 19 18.65 -18.60 12.13
C THR A 19 18.28 -17.12 12.03
N ALA A 20 18.99 -16.25 12.76
CA ALA A 20 18.80 -14.81 12.66
C ALA A 20 19.20 -14.26 11.28
N ALA A 21 20.24 -14.84 10.66
CA ALA A 21 20.75 -14.41 9.36
C ALA A 21 19.72 -14.54 8.23
N LEU A 22 18.79 -15.49 8.32
CA LEU A 22 17.73 -15.70 7.33
C LEU A 22 16.74 -14.52 7.23
N LEU A 23 16.64 -13.69 8.27
CA LEU A 23 15.77 -12.50 8.24
C LEU A 23 16.35 -11.38 7.38
N PHE A 24 17.67 -11.26 7.29
CA PHE A 24 18.32 -10.21 6.49
C PHE A 24 17.90 -10.18 5.01
N PRO A 25 18.00 -11.30 4.25
CA PRO A 25 17.59 -11.30 2.85
C PRO A 25 16.08 -11.08 2.69
N ALA A 26 15.26 -11.67 3.56
CA ALA A 26 13.80 -11.53 3.51
C ALA A 26 13.37 -10.07 3.73
N ILE A 27 13.88 -9.43 4.79
CA ILE A 27 13.58 -8.03 5.09
C ILE A 27 14.09 -7.11 3.97
N SER A 28 15.30 -7.35 3.46
CA SER A 28 15.89 -6.53 2.38
C SER A 28 15.08 -6.59 1.09
N LEU A 29 14.65 -7.79 0.68
CA LEU A 29 13.82 -7.98 -0.51
C LEU A 29 12.48 -7.25 -0.39
N ILE A 30 11.86 -7.34 0.78
CA ILE A 30 10.58 -6.67 1.05
C ILE A 30 10.74 -5.16 1.09
N MET A 31 11.82 -4.63 1.68
CA MET A 31 12.10 -3.19 1.68
C MET A 31 12.29 -2.64 0.26
N LEU A 32 12.90 -3.42 -0.63
CA LEU A 32 12.98 -3.07 -2.05
C LEU A 32 11.59 -3.00 -2.70
N ALA A 33 10.74 -4.00 -2.46
CA ALA A 33 9.37 -4.01 -2.96
C ALA A 33 8.56 -2.80 -2.45
N TYR A 34 8.70 -2.45 -1.16
CA TYR A 34 8.05 -1.31 -0.55
C TYR A 34 8.53 0.02 -1.15
N THR A 35 9.82 0.13 -1.43
CA THR A 35 10.42 1.30 -2.08
C THR A 35 9.87 1.48 -3.49
N ASN A 36 9.78 0.39 -4.27
CA ASN A 36 9.18 0.42 -5.60
C ASN A 36 7.73 0.91 -5.56
N ARG A 37 6.95 0.44 -4.58
CA ARG A 37 5.57 0.88 -4.39
C ARG A 37 5.45 2.35 -4.02
N PHE A 38 6.31 2.83 -3.12
CA PHE A 38 6.38 4.24 -2.76
C PHE A 38 6.67 5.12 -3.98
N LEU A 39 7.64 4.72 -4.81
CA LEU A 39 8.02 5.46 -6.02
C LEU A 39 6.86 5.49 -7.03
N ALA A 40 6.19 4.37 -7.26
CA ALA A 40 5.03 4.30 -8.14
C ALA A 40 3.90 5.22 -7.66
N LEU A 41 3.62 5.22 -6.35
CA LEU A 41 2.59 6.09 -5.77
C LEU A 41 2.97 7.57 -5.85
N ALA A 42 4.24 7.90 -5.61
CA ALA A 42 4.74 9.27 -5.75
C ALA A 42 4.71 9.77 -7.20
N ALA A 43 4.92 8.89 -8.18
CA ALA A 43 4.73 9.22 -9.59
C ALA A 43 3.26 9.54 -9.89
N LEU A 44 2.33 8.71 -9.40
CA LEU A 44 0.89 8.93 -9.57
C LEU A 44 0.42 10.24 -8.93
N VAL A 45 0.90 10.58 -7.73
CA VAL A 45 0.61 11.88 -7.09
C VAL A 45 1.04 13.04 -8.00
N ARG A 46 2.25 12.99 -8.57
CA ARG A 46 2.76 14.06 -9.46
C ARG A 46 1.94 14.18 -10.74
N SER A 47 1.57 13.06 -11.37
CA SER A 47 0.72 13.08 -12.57
C SER A 47 -0.68 13.62 -12.28
N LEU A 48 -1.26 13.25 -11.13
CA LEU A 48 -2.58 13.71 -10.74
C LEU A 48 -2.59 15.21 -10.44
N HIS A 49 -1.52 15.70 -9.80
CA HIS A 49 -1.31 17.12 -9.56
C HIS A 49 -1.21 17.91 -10.87
N ALA A 50 -0.49 17.40 -11.87
CA ALA A 50 -0.42 18.05 -13.19
C ALA A 50 -1.81 18.14 -13.85
N LYS A 51 -2.60 17.06 -13.84
CA LYS A 51 -3.98 17.06 -14.36
C LYS A 51 -4.92 18.02 -13.62
N TYR A 52 -4.74 18.20 -12.30
CA TYR A 52 -5.52 19.18 -11.52
C TYR A 52 -5.36 20.59 -12.04
N LEU A 53 -4.10 20.99 -12.31
CA LEU A 53 -3.74 22.32 -12.82
C LEU A 53 -4.33 22.59 -14.21
N GLU A 54 -4.51 21.56 -15.04
CA GLU A 54 -5.01 21.71 -16.41
C GLU A 54 -6.54 21.82 -16.51
N HIS A 55 -7.32 21.09 -15.69
CA HIS A 55 -8.74 20.83 -16.02
C HIS A 55 -9.81 21.25 -15.00
N ASN A 56 -9.51 21.85 -13.84
CA ASN A 56 -10.50 22.37 -12.86
C ASN A 56 -11.68 21.42 -12.49
N LYS A 57 -11.57 20.10 -12.71
CA LYS A 57 -12.57 19.11 -12.28
C LYS A 57 -12.40 18.83 -10.78
N SER A 58 -12.98 19.68 -9.95
CA SER A 58 -12.74 19.75 -8.50
C SER A 58 -13.33 18.59 -7.67
N GLY A 59 -14.36 17.90 -8.17
CA GLY A 59 -15.09 16.90 -7.38
C GLY A 59 -14.42 15.52 -7.27
N VAL A 60 -14.12 14.89 -8.42
CA VAL A 60 -13.59 13.51 -8.47
C VAL A 60 -12.13 13.44 -8.02
N LEU A 61 -11.36 14.50 -8.27
CA LEU A 61 -9.93 14.53 -7.96
C LEU A 61 -9.64 14.54 -6.46
N HIS A 62 -10.55 15.10 -5.65
CA HIS A 62 -10.35 15.21 -4.21
C HIS A 62 -10.35 13.83 -3.53
N GLY A 63 -11.25 12.93 -3.96
CA GLY A 63 -11.32 11.56 -3.45
C GLY A 63 -10.08 10.73 -3.78
N GLN A 64 -9.56 10.87 -5.00
CA GLN A 64 -8.33 10.18 -5.42
C GLN A 64 -7.11 10.67 -4.63
N ILE A 65 -6.95 11.98 -4.43
CA ILE A 65 -5.85 12.53 -3.62
C ILE A 65 -5.91 12.03 -2.17
N GLN A 66 -7.10 11.99 -1.58
CA GLN A 66 -7.28 11.48 -0.22
C GLN A 66 -6.90 9.99 -0.11
N ASN A 67 -7.30 9.18 -1.10
CA ASN A 67 -6.93 7.77 -1.15
C ASN A 67 -5.41 7.56 -1.30
N LEU A 68 -4.76 8.32 -2.20
CA LEU A 68 -3.31 8.28 -2.38
C LEU A 68 -2.57 8.66 -1.09
N ARG A 69 -3.04 9.67 -0.36
CA ARG A 69 -2.47 10.05 0.94
C ARG A 69 -2.58 8.93 1.98
N TYR A 70 -3.72 8.25 2.02
CA TYR A 70 -3.93 7.13 2.93
C TYR A 70 -2.99 5.96 2.59
N ARG A 71 -2.87 5.59 1.30
CA ARG A 71 -1.93 4.57 0.82
C ARG A 71 -0.48 4.92 1.16
N LEU A 72 -0.06 6.17 0.93
CA LEU A 72 1.28 6.64 1.30
C LEU A 72 1.56 6.47 2.80
N LYS A 73 0.57 6.75 3.65
CA LYS A 73 0.69 6.56 5.10
C LYS A 73 0.88 5.09 5.47
N LEU A 74 0.11 4.18 4.85
CA LEU A 74 0.27 2.74 5.05
C LEU A 74 1.64 2.24 4.60
N ILE A 75 2.12 2.67 3.43
CA ILE A 75 3.46 2.33 2.93
C ILE A 75 4.56 2.76 3.91
N LYS A 76 4.46 3.98 4.44
CA LYS A 76 5.40 4.49 5.45
C LYS A 76 5.37 3.65 6.73
N GLN A 77 4.18 3.23 7.18
CA GLN A 77 4.03 2.42 8.38
C GLN A 77 4.59 1.00 8.20
N MET A 78 4.32 0.33 7.07
CA MET A 78 4.89 -1.01 6.81
C MET A 78 6.42 -0.95 6.73
N GLN A 79 7.01 0.08 6.11
CA GLN A 79 8.45 0.28 6.06
C GLN A 79 9.04 0.54 7.46
N ALA A 80 8.40 1.40 8.27
CA ALA A 80 8.87 1.67 9.62
C ALA A 80 8.89 0.39 10.48
N MET A 81 7.84 -0.44 10.41
CA MET A 81 7.79 -1.72 11.11
C MET A 81 8.84 -2.72 10.59
N GLY A 82 9.09 -2.74 9.27
CA GLY A 82 10.15 -3.55 8.67
C GLY A 82 11.55 -3.12 9.14
N VAL A 83 11.81 -1.82 9.22
CA VAL A 83 13.06 -1.28 9.77
C VAL A 83 13.20 -1.60 11.26
N LEU A 84 12.14 -1.46 12.05
CA LEU A 84 12.15 -1.85 13.47
C LEU A 84 12.44 -3.34 13.66
N SER A 85 11.86 -4.19 12.81
CA SER A 85 12.20 -5.63 12.77
C SER A 85 13.68 -5.85 12.49
N PHE A 86 14.23 -5.15 11.48
CA PHE A 86 15.64 -5.26 11.12
C PHE A 86 16.57 -4.86 12.25
N VAL A 87 16.28 -3.74 12.92
CA VAL A 87 17.04 -3.25 14.08
C VAL A 87 16.95 -4.26 15.23
N ALA A 88 15.76 -4.79 15.54
CA ALA A 88 15.60 -5.83 16.55
C ALA A 88 16.40 -7.10 16.21
N CYS A 89 16.49 -7.46 14.93
CA CYS A 89 17.31 -8.58 14.46
C CYS A 89 18.82 -8.33 14.62
N ILE A 90 19.29 -7.09 14.38
CA ILE A 90 20.69 -6.71 14.66
C ILE A 90 20.99 -6.81 16.15
N VAL A 91 20.08 -6.33 17.01
CA VAL A 91 20.21 -6.47 18.47
C VAL A 91 20.21 -7.95 18.88
N CYS A 92 19.36 -8.78 18.27
CA CYS A 92 19.38 -10.23 18.48
C CYS A 92 20.74 -10.83 18.17
N MET A 93 21.33 -10.54 17.01
CA MET A 93 22.67 -11.04 16.66
C MET A 93 23.74 -10.56 17.65
N TYR A 94 23.62 -9.33 18.15
CA TYR A 94 24.51 -8.83 19.19
C TYR A 94 24.34 -9.57 20.53
N CYS A 95 23.10 -9.90 20.91
CA CYS A 95 22.83 -10.71 22.11
C CYS A 95 23.41 -12.13 21.98
N ILE A 96 23.35 -12.74 20.79
CA ILE A 96 23.97 -14.06 20.53
C ILE A 96 25.50 -13.93 20.66
N TYR A 97 26.10 -12.84 20.17
CA TYR A 97 27.54 -12.59 20.27
C TYR A 97 28.05 -12.52 21.71
N ILE A 98 27.27 -11.95 22.64
CA ILE A 98 27.61 -11.89 24.08
C ILE A 98 27.10 -13.12 24.86
N GLU A 99 26.67 -14.19 24.17
CA GLU A 99 26.17 -15.44 24.75
C GLU A 99 24.96 -15.27 25.70
N ASN A 100 24.17 -14.20 25.51
CA ASN A 100 22.99 -13.94 26.33
C ASN A 100 21.74 -14.54 25.67
N ASN A 101 21.47 -15.82 26.00
CA ASN A 101 20.39 -16.60 25.38
C ASN A 101 19.00 -15.98 25.61
N TYR A 102 18.69 -15.54 26.83
CA TYR A 102 17.37 -14.99 27.16
C TYR A 102 17.04 -13.73 26.33
N PHE A 103 17.98 -12.79 26.24
CA PHE A 103 17.76 -11.57 25.45
C PHE A 103 17.77 -11.84 23.94
N SER A 104 18.53 -12.84 23.48
CA SER A 104 18.54 -13.26 22.08
C SER A 104 17.18 -13.78 21.64
N GLU A 105 16.57 -14.67 22.42
CA GLU A 105 15.23 -15.22 22.13
C GLU A 105 14.15 -14.14 22.15
N LEU A 106 14.17 -13.26 23.16
CA LEU A 106 13.19 -12.18 23.29
C LEU A 106 13.27 -11.20 22.11
N THR A 107 14.47 -10.76 21.74
CA THR A 107 14.67 -9.80 20.65
C THR A 107 14.40 -10.43 19.28
N PHE A 108 14.71 -11.71 19.09
CA PHE A 108 14.32 -12.47 17.90
C PHE A 108 12.81 -12.54 17.75
N ALA A 109 12.08 -12.93 18.81
CA ALA A 109 10.61 -12.98 18.79
C ALA A 109 9.99 -11.60 18.48
N LEU A 110 10.55 -10.53 19.05
CA LEU A 110 10.11 -9.16 18.76
C LEU A 110 10.36 -8.75 17.31
N SER A 111 11.51 -9.15 16.74
CA SER A 111 11.81 -8.90 15.32
C SER A 111 10.79 -9.56 14.40
N LEU A 112 10.39 -10.80 14.69
CA LEU A 112 9.38 -11.54 13.93
C LEU A 112 8.00 -10.89 14.07
N LEU A 113 7.63 -10.44 15.27
CA LEU A 113 6.37 -9.75 15.51
C LEU A 113 6.28 -8.45 14.69
N PHE A 114 7.32 -7.62 14.70
CA PHE A 114 7.36 -6.40 13.89
C PHE A 114 7.32 -6.69 12.39
N PHE A 115 8.00 -7.76 11.95
CA PHE A 115 7.97 -8.18 10.56
C PHE A 115 6.56 -8.65 10.16
N ALA A 116 5.90 -9.46 10.99
CA ALA A 116 4.53 -9.91 10.75
C ALA A 116 3.54 -8.75 10.68
N ILE A 117 3.65 -7.76 11.58
CA ILE A 117 2.83 -6.55 11.54
C ILE A 117 3.09 -5.77 10.24
N SER A 118 4.35 -5.63 9.81
CA SER A 118 4.71 -5.00 8.53
C SER A 118 4.01 -5.69 7.35
N LEU A 119 4.02 -7.03 7.32
CA LEU A 119 3.36 -7.82 6.28
C LEU A 119 1.84 -7.66 6.30
N ILE A 120 1.20 -7.65 7.47
CA ILE A 120 -0.24 -7.43 7.59
C ILE A 120 -0.63 -6.06 7.04
N ILE A 121 0.13 -5.01 7.37
CA ILE A 121 -0.09 -3.66 6.82
C ILE A 121 0.10 -3.68 5.30
N SER A 122 1.12 -4.41 4.80
CA SER A 122 1.34 -4.58 3.36
C SER A 122 0.15 -5.23 2.67
N LEU A 123 -0.42 -6.30 3.23
CA LEU A 123 -1.62 -6.96 2.71
C LEU A 123 -2.83 -6.02 2.66
N LEU A 124 -3.07 -5.26 3.74
CA LEU A 124 -4.14 -4.26 3.78
C LEU A 124 -3.95 -3.19 2.71
N GLU A 125 -2.72 -2.72 2.52
CA GLU A 125 -2.42 -1.70 1.52
C GLU A 125 -2.53 -2.24 0.09
N ILE A 126 -2.23 -3.53 -0.17
CA ILE A 126 -2.54 -4.20 -1.44
C ILE A 126 -4.03 -4.14 -1.75
N GLN A 127 -4.88 -4.50 -0.80
CA GLN A 127 -6.32 -4.50 -0.99
C GLN A 127 -6.87 -3.09 -1.27
N VAL A 128 -6.45 -2.11 -0.46
CA VAL A 128 -6.86 -0.70 -0.63
C VAL A 128 -6.40 -0.15 -1.96
N SER A 129 -5.17 -0.47 -2.36
CA SER A 129 -4.59 -0.03 -3.63
C SER A 129 -5.35 -0.59 -4.84
N ASN A 130 -5.74 -1.87 -4.80
CA ASN A 130 -6.51 -2.48 -5.89
C ASN A 130 -7.91 -1.86 -5.97
N LYS A 131 -8.60 -1.70 -4.85
CA LYS A 131 -9.92 -1.06 -4.82
C LYS A 131 -9.89 0.38 -5.33
N ALA A 132 -8.85 1.14 -4.99
CA ALA A 132 -8.68 2.51 -5.46
C ALA A 132 -8.48 2.58 -6.98
N LEU A 133 -7.69 1.65 -7.53
CA LEU A 133 -7.46 1.54 -8.98
C LEU A 133 -8.75 1.15 -9.70
N GLU A 134 -9.48 0.15 -9.19
CA GLU A 134 -10.77 -0.28 -9.76
C GLU A 134 -11.78 0.87 -9.81
N LEU A 135 -11.87 1.66 -8.74
CA LEU A 135 -12.72 2.85 -8.71
C LEU A 135 -12.27 3.92 -9.71
N GLU A 136 -10.96 4.15 -9.84
CA GLU A 136 -10.41 5.09 -10.83
C GLU A 136 -10.64 4.63 -12.28
N LEU A 137 -10.58 3.33 -12.56
CA LEU A 137 -10.94 2.74 -13.85
C LEU A 137 -12.44 2.89 -14.16
N SER A 138 -13.31 2.56 -13.20
CA SER A 138 -14.77 2.69 -13.37
C SER A 138 -15.20 4.13 -13.62
N ASP A 139 -14.60 5.11 -12.93
CA ASP A 139 -14.88 6.54 -13.15
C ASP A 139 -14.49 6.99 -14.57
N MET A 140 -13.44 6.40 -15.15
CA MET A 140 -13.00 6.68 -16.53
C MET A 140 -13.97 6.09 -17.56
N GLU A 141 -14.47 4.87 -17.32
CA GLU A 141 -15.45 4.21 -18.20
C GLU A 141 -16.81 4.93 -18.20
N GLU A 142 -17.34 5.29 -17.02
CA GLU A 142 -18.62 6.02 -16.92
C GLU A 142 -18.54 7.46 -17.50
N GLY A 143 -17.35 8.07 -17.45
CA GLY A 143 -17.09 9.36 -18.07
C GLY A 143 -17.14 9.32 -19.60
N ASP A 144 -16.72 8.22 -20.20
CA ASP A 144 -16.75 8.00 -21.65
C ASP A 144 -18.18 7.70 -22.13
N ASP A 145 -18.90 6.83 -21.41
CA ASP A 145 -20.30 6.49 -21.72
C ASP A 145 -21.22 7.71 -21.64
N ARG A 146 -21.07 8.60 -20.64
CA ARG A 146 -21.84 9.85 -20.60
C ARG A 146 -21.52 10.78 -21.77
N SER A 147 -20.27 10.81 -22.24
CA SER A 147 -19.88 11.60 -23.41
C SER A 147 -20.54 11.09 -24.69
N LEU A 148 -20.57 9.76 -24.87
CA LEU A 148 -21.23 9.12 -26.01
C LEU A 148 -22.75 9.36 -26.00
N VAL A 149 -23.39 9.25 -24.84
CA VAL A 149 -24.83 9.51 -24.68
C VAL A 149 -25.17 10.98 -25.02
N ASP A 150 -24.38 11.94 -24.54
CA ASP A 150 -24.56 13.35 -24.88
C ASP A 150 -24.32 13.63 -26.37
N TYR A 151 -23.33 12.97 -26.98
CA TYR A 151 -23.04 13.10 -28.41
C TYR A 151 -24.19 12.56 -29.28
N ILE A 152 -24.72 11.39 -28.92
CA ILE A 152 -25.86 10.77 -29.61
C ILE A 152 -27.12 11.62 -29.46
N LYS A 153 -27.40 12.13 -28.24
CA LYS A 153 -28.55 13.00 -27.97
C LYS A 153 -28.47 14.29 -28.79
N LYS A 154 -27.30 14.95 -28.82
CA LYS A 154 -27.08 16.18 -29.60
C LYS A 154 -27.25 15.95 -31.10
N LYS A 155 -26.82 14.79 -31.62
CA LYS A 155 -27.01 14.41 -33.03
C LYS A 155 -28.49 14.14 -33.36
N PHE A 156 -29.24 13.55 -32.43
CA PHE A 156 -30.68 13.31 -32.59
C PHE A 156 -31.49 14.61 -32.55
N ASP A 157 -31.21 15.51 -31.61
CA ASP A 157 -31.88 16.82 -31.53
C ASP A 157 -31.59 17.68 -32.77
N LYS A 158 -30.36 17.64 -33.28
CA LYS A 158 -29.97 18.34 -34.51
C LYS A 158 -30.63 17.75 -35.78
N LYS A 159 -31.03 16.47 -35.74
CA LYS A 159 -31.77 15.82 -36.84
C LYS A 159 -33.27 16.09 -36.78
N LYS A 160 -33.81 16.40 -35.60
CA LYS A 160 -35.23 16.80 -35.41
C LYS A 160 -35.48 18.27 -35.80
N SER A 161 -34.42 19.08 -35.83
CA SER A 161 -34.41 20.45 -36.36
C SER A 161 -33.95 20.46 -37.82
N GLY A 162 -34.71 19.77 -38.69
CA GLY A 162 -34.62 19.95 -40.14
C GLY A 162 -35.17 21.32 -40.55
N PRO A 163 -34.73 21.89 -41.69
CA PRO A 163 -35.03 23.26 -42.08
C PRO A 163 -36.55 23.46 -42.17
N GLN A 164 -37.08 24.45 -41.45
CA GLN A 164 -38.36 25.04 -41.83
C GLN A 164 -38.19 25.55 -43.26
N SER A 165 -38.80 24.81 -44.18
CA SER A 165 -38.93 25.12 -45.59
C SER A 165 -39.52 26.51 -45.76
N GLU A 166 -38.89 27.28 -46.64
CA GLU A 166 -39.41 28.49 -47.26
C GLU A 166 -40.87 28.32 -47.68
N GLY A 167 -41.68 29.37 -47.51
CA GLY A 167 -43.08 29.36 -47.91
C GLY A 167 -43.73 30.74 -47.90
N HIS A 168 -43.51 31.45 -49.02
CA HIS A 168 -44.29 32.55 -49.61
C HIS A 168 -44.31 33.94 -48.94
#